data_AF-A0A0B0SET7-F1
#
_entry.id   AF-A0A0B0SET7-F1
#
_cell.length_a   1.000
_cell.length_b   1.000
_cell.length_c   1.000
_cell.angle_alpha   90.00
_cell.angle_beta   90.00
_cell.angle_gamma   90.00
#
_symmetry.space_group_name_H-M   'P 1'
#
loop_
_entity.id
_entity.type
_entity.pdbx_description
1 polymer ?
#
loop_
_entity_poly.entity_id
_entity_poly.type
_entity_poly.pdbx_seq_one_letter_code
_entity_poly.pdbx_strand_id
1 'polypeptide(L)'
;MEKILLLLGLILMVYNVLYGLRLKRAIPGGVMGERGGQMLFLIAFFALAYLAILFLTWNEPASLLLLLLSLVLFLGAVFVYLVLRLVDAIVASL
;
A
#
# COMPACT_ATOMS: atom_id res chain seq x y z
N MET A 1 5.09 -15.33 13.74
CA MET A 1 4.59 -13.95 13.96
C MET A 1 4.71 -13.09 12.70
N GLU A 2 5.74 -13.35 11.91
CA GLU A 2 6.09 -12.73 10.63
C GLU A 2 4.96 -12.85 9.58
N LYS A 3 4.36 -14.04 9.44
CA LYS A 3 3.25 -14.27 8.49
C LYS A 3 2.01 -13.42 8.82
N ILE A 4 1.76 -13.15 10.11
CA ILE A 4 0.67 -12.28 10.55
C ILE A 4 0.96 -10.84 10.16
N LEU A 5 2.19 -10.35 10.40
CA LEU A 5 2.61 -9.01 9.97
C LEU A 5 2.50 -8.84 8.45
N LEU A 6 2.89 -9.86 7.68
CA LEU A 6 2.83 -9.84 6.23
C LEU A 6 1.38 -9.83 5.72
N LEU A 7 0.49 -10.62 6.32
CA LEU A 7 -0.95 -10.59 6.06
C LEU A 7 -1.56 -9.23 6.39
N LEU A 8 -1.25 -8.66 7.57
CA LEU A 8 -1.72 -7.33 7.95
C LEU A 8 -1.23 -6.25 7.00
N GLY A 9 0.04 -6.31 6.59
CA GLY A 9 0.62 -5.41 5.60
C GLY A 9 -0.09 -5.51 4.25
N LEU A 10 -0.39 -6.73 3.79
CA LEU A 10 -1.15 -6.96 2.55
C LEU A 10 -2.58 -6.40 2.65
N ILE A 11 -3.30 -6.69 3.73
CA ILE A 11 -4.67 -6.19 3.95
C ILE A 11 -4.67 -4.65 3.93
N LEU A 12 -3.73 -4.03 4.64
CA LEU A 12 -3.59 -2.58 4.68
C LEU A 12 -3.24 -2.00 3.30
N MET A 13 -2.37 -2.66 2.54
CA MET A 13 -2.02 -2.21 1.19
C MET A 13 -3.22 -2.32 0.23
N VAL A 14 -4.02 -3.38 0.32
CA VAL A 14 -5.26 -3.51 -0.46
C VAL A 14 -6.25 -2.40 -0.09
N TYR A 15 -6.40 -2.10 1.20
CA TYR A 15 -7.19 -0.96 1.65
C TYR A 15 -6.68 0.36 1.04
N ASN A 16 -5.36 0.58 1.00
CA ASN A 16 -4.76 1.77 0.38
C ASN A 16 -5.06 1.88 -1.11
N VAL A 17 -5.08 0.77 -1.86
CA VAL A 17 -5.49 0.77 -3.28
C VAL A 17 -6.94 1.25 -3.40
N LEU A 18 -7.85 0.72 -2.58
CA LEU A 18 -9.26 1.11 -2.60
C LEU A 18 -9.44 2.57 -2.19
N TYR A 19 -8.71 3.04 -1.19
CA TYR A 19 -8.74 4.43 -0.73
C TYR A 19 -8.20 5.37 -1.82
N GLY A 20 -7.07 5.03 -2.44
CA GLY A 20 -6.51 5.80 -3.56
C GLY A 20 -7.44 5.83 -4.79
N LEU A 21 -8.16 4.75 -5.08
CA LEU A 21 -9.19 4.71 -6.13
C LEU A 21 -10.34 5.68 -5.84
N ARG A 22 -10.80 5.74 -4.58
CA ARG A 22 -11.83 6.70 -4.15
C ARG A 22 -11.33 8.13 -4.26
N LEU A 23 -10.11 8.39 -3.79
CA LEU A 23 -9.50 9.71 -3.84
C LEU A 23 -9.31 10.21 -5.27
N LYS A 24 -8.86 9.33 -6.18
CA LYS A 24 -8.74 9.64 -7.62
C LYS A 24 -10.06 10.10 -8.24
N ARG A 25 -11.21 9.61 -7.76
CA ARG A 25 -12.53 10.03 -8.26
C ARG A 25 -12.97 11.40 -7.73
N ALA A 26 -12.43 11.81 -6.57
CA ALA A 26 -12.73 13.09 -5.95
C ALA A 26 -11.80 14.22 -6.42
N ILE A 27 -10.61 13.90 -6.93
CA ILE A 27 -9.64 14.89 -7.42
C ILE A 27 -10.10 15.51 -8.74
N PRO A 28 -10.19 16.85 -8.86
CA PRO A 28 -10.47 17.53 -10.11
C PRO A 28 -9.38 17.22 -11.16
N GLY A 29 -9.79 17.08 -12.42
CA GLY A 29 -8.89 16.75 -13.53
C GLY A 29 -7.72 17.74 -13.71
N GLY A 30 -6.68 17.32 -14.45
CA GLY A 30 -5.45 18.09 -14.66
C GLY A 30 -4.22 17.36 -14.10
N VAL A 31 -3.14 18.11 -13.81
CA VAL A 31 -1.86 17.55 -13.35
C VAL A 31 -2.03 16.70 -12.08
N MET A 32 -2.92 17.10 -11.18
CA MET A 32 -3.19 16.39 -9.92
C MET A 32 -3.86 15.03 -10.15
N GLY A 33 -4.74 14.93 -11.17
CA GLY A 33 -5.36 13.67 -11.58
C GLY A 33 -4.40 12.72 -12.30
N GLU A 34 -3.53 13.22 -13.18
CA GLU A 34 -2.51 12.42 -13.87
C GLU A 34 -1.46 11.87 -12.89
N ARG A 35 -0.91 12.75 -12.03
CA ARG A 35 0.07 12.34 -11.00
C ARG A 35 -0.57 11.42 -9.96
N GLY A 36 -1.80 11.69 -9.55
CA GLY A 36 -2.59 10.79 -8.69
C GLY A 36 -2.81 9.41 -9.33
N GLY A 37 -3.00 9.36 -10.66
CA GLY A 37 -3.05 8.11 -11.42
C GLY A 37 -1.76 7.31 -11.37
N GLN A 38 -0.60 7.96 -11.53
CA GLN A 38 0.72 7.33 -11.41
C GLN A 38 0.95 6.77 -9.99
N MET A 39 0.62 7.55 -8.96
CA MET A 39 0.71 7.09 -7.57
C MET A 39 -0.17 5.87 -7.33
N LEU A 40 -1.43 5.91 -7.78
CA LEU A 40 -2.34 4.79 -7.62
C LEU A 40 -1.86 3.52 -8.34
N PHE A 41 -1.31 3.67 -9.54
CA PHE A 41 -0.70 2.55 -10.28
C PHE A 41 0.43 1.91 -9.47
N LEU A 42 1.33 2.72 -8.89
CA LEU A 42 2.42 2.22 -8.07
C LEU A 42 1.93 1.53 -6.78
N ILE A 43 0.90 2.08 -6.13
CA ILE A 43 0.29 1.48 -4.93
C ILE A 43 -0.34 0.12 -5.27
N ALA A 44 -1.02 0.01 -6.41
CA ALA A 44 -1.56 -1.27 -6.89
C ALA A 44 -0.44 -2.28 -7.20
N PHE A 45 0.66 -1.83 -7.80
CA PHE A 45 1.82 -2.66 -8.06
C PHE A 45 2.47 -3.16 -6.75
N PHE A 46 2.56 -2.32 -5.72
CA PHE A 46 2.99 -2.75 -4.39
C PHE A 46 2.06 -3.80 -3.79
N ALA A 47 0.74 -3.66 -3.92
CA ALA A 47 -0.19 -4.70 -3.45
C ALA A 47 0.06 -6.06 -4.12
N LEU A 48 0.30 -6.07 -5.44
CA LEU A 48 0.68 -7.29 -6.17
C LEU A 48 2.01 -7.86 -5.69
N ALA A 49 3.01 -7.02 -5.43
CA ALA A 49 4.28 -7.46 -4.88
C ALA A 49 4.12 -8.12 -3.50
N TYR A 50 3.27 -7.57 -2.62
CA TYR A 50 3.00 -8.14 -1.29
C TYR A 50 2.33 -9.51 -1.43
N LEU A 51 1.39 -9.65 -2.36
CA LEU A 51 0.72 -10.92 -2.66
C LEU A 51 1.73 -11.95 -3.18
N ALA A 52 2.63 -11.55 -4.09
CA ALA A 52 3.68 -12.41 -4.63
C ALA A 52 4.62 -12.88 -3.51
N ILE A 53 5.08 -11.98 -2.63
CA ILE A 53 5.93 -12.34 -1.50
C ILE A 53 5.19 -13.30 -0.55
N LEU A 54 3.92 -13.04 -0.24
CA LEU A 54 3.12 -13.92 0.62
C LEU A 54 3.07 -15.35 0.05
N PHE A 55 2.82 -15.49 -1.25
CA PHE A 55 2.74 -16.80 -1.91
C PHE A 55 4.11 -17.50 -1.95
N LEU A 56 5.18 -16.78 -2.30
CA LEU A 56 6.53 -17.33 -2.38
C LEU A 56 7.09 -17.76 -1.01
N THR A 57 6.68 -17.07 0.06
CA THR A 57 7.18 -17.32 1.43
C THR A 57 6.23 -18.16 2.29
N TRP A 58 5.10 -18.64 1.73
CA TRP A 58 4.06 -19.31 2.51
C TRP A 58 4.54 -20.58 3.22
N ASN A 59 5.34 -21.40 2.53
CA ASN A 59 5.91 -22.63 3.06
C ASN A 59 7.29 -22.46 3.69
N GLU A 60 7.87 -21.26 3.64
CA GLU A 60 9.17 -21.00 4.25
C GLU A 60 9.06 -21.04 5.79
N PRO A 61 10.08 -21.59 6.47
CA PRO A 61 10.16 -21.56 7.92
C PRO A 61 10.36 -20.12 8.42
N ALA A 62 9.98 -19.88 9.67
CA ALA A 62 10.23 -18.60 10.30
C ALA A 62 11.74 -18.31 10.35
N SER A 63 12.11 -17.11 9.91
CA SER A 63 13.50 -16.64 9.88
C SER A 63 13.57 -15.15 10.19
N LEU A 64 14.71 -14.69 10.68
CA LEU A 64 14.94 -13.27 10.96
C LEU A 64 14.79 -12.41 9.70
N LEU A 65 15.20 -12.93 8.53
CA LEU A 65 15.02 -12.26 7.24
C LEU A 65 13.54 -12.09 6.89
N LEU A 66 12.72 -13.12 7.09
CA LEU A 66 11.28 -13.07 6.82
C LEU A 66 10.57 -12.14 7.81
N LEU A 67 11.03 -12.09 9.06
CA LEU A 67 10.57 -11.09 10.05
C LEU A 67 10.87 -9.67 9.58
N LEU A 68 12.12 -9.36 9.25
CA LEU A 68 12.52 -8.03 8.78
C LEU A 68 11.76 -7.64 7.50
N LEU A 69 11.65 -8.56 6.55
CA LEU A 69 10.87 -8.36 5.33
C LEU A 69 9.40 -8.04 5.66
N SER A 70 8.76 -8.84 6.52
CA SER A 70 7.36 -8.61 6.91
C SER A 70 7.17 -7.27 7.62
N LEU A 71 8.15 -6.83 8.40
CA LEU A 71 8.14 -5.55 9.12
C LEU A 71 8.28 -4.37 8.15
N VAL A 72 9.21 -4.44 7.20
CA VAL A 72 9.39 -3.44 6.15
C VAL A 72 8.14 -3.31 5.29
N LEU A 73 7.53 -4.44 4.90
CA LEU A 73 6.28 -4.44 4.15
C LEU A 73 5.13 -3.86 5.00
N PHE A 74 4.98 -4.26 6.25
CA PHE A 74 3.95 -3.68 7.11
C PHE A 74 4.09 -2.16 7.27
N LEU A 75 5.30 -1.68 7.59
CA LEU A 75 5.58 -0.25 7.73
C LEU A 75 5.43 0.51 6.41
N GLY A 76 5.79 -0.11 5.28
CA GLY A 76 5.57 0.45 3.95
C GLY A 76 4.08 0.67 3.66
N ALA A 77 3.22 -0.28 4.02
CA ALA A 77 1.77 -0.13 3.89
C ALA A 77 1.22 1.00 4.79
N VAL A 78 1.72 1.13 6.02
CA VAL A 78 1.36 2.24 6.92
C VAL A 78 1.80 3.58 6.33
N PHE A 79 3.01 3.66 5.78
CA PHE A 79 3.51 4.87 5.15
C PHE A 79 2.64 5.32 3.98
N VAL A 80 2.28 4.39 3.07
CA VAL A 80 1.37 4.68 1.95
C VAL A 80 0.02 5.19 2.44
N TYR A 81 -0.54 4.61 3.50
CA TYR A 81 -1.78 5.08 4.11
C TYR A 81 -1.68 6.54 4.57
N LEU A 82 -0.60 6.88 5.29
CA LEU A 82 -0.37 8.26 5.75
C LEU A 82 -0.21 9.24 4.59
N VAL A 83 0.49 8.85 3.52
CA VAL A 83 0.65 9.67 2.31
C VAL A 83 -0.71 9.90 1.63
N LEU A 84 -1.52 8.85 1.45
CA LEU A 84 -2.85 9.02 0.87
C LEU A 84 -3.74 9.92 1.72
N ARG A 85 -3.68 9.79 3.06
CA ARG A 85 -4.41 10.65 3.99
C ARG A 85 -3.94 12.11 3.91
N LEU A 86 -2.65 12.35 3.73
CA LEU A 86 -2.10 13.69 3.51
C LEU A 86 -2.61 14.27 2.19
N VAL A 87 -2.62 13.49 1.11
CA VAL A 87 -3.15 13.93 -0.19
C VAL A 87 -4.65 14.24 -0.08
N ASP A 88 -5.43 13.41 0.60
CA ASP A 88 -6.86 13.64 0.85
C ASP A 88 -7.09 14.94 1.62
N ALA A 89 -6.32 15.18 2.68
CA ALA A 89 -6.38 16.43 3.45
C ALA A 89 -6.03 17.66 2.60
N ILE A 90 -5.02 17.57 1.73
CA ILE A 90 -4.65 18.65 0.80
C ILE A 90 -5.79 18.91 -0.18
N VAL A 91 -6.37 17.85 -0.77
CA VAL A 91 -7.47 17.96 -1.72
C VAL A 91 -8.72 18.56 -1.07
N ALA A 92 -9.03 18.19 0.17
CA ALA A 92 -10.15 18.76 0.93
C ALA A 92 -9.94 20.23 1.34
N SER A 93 -8.70 20.73 1.29
CA SER A 93 -8.36 22.12 1.61
C SER A 93 -8.32 23.06 0.40
N LEU A 94 -8.45 22.52 -0.82
CA LEU A 94 -8.54 23.25 -2.09
C LEU A 94 -10.00 23.59 -2.41
#